data_AF-A0A1J1LQP5-F1
#
_entry.id   AF-A0A1J1LQP5-F1
#
_cell.length_a   1.000
_cell.length_b   1.000
_cell.length_c   1.000
_cell.angle_alpha   90.00
_cell.angle_beta   90.00
_cell.angle_gamma   90.00
#
_symmetry.space_group_name_H-M   'P 1'
#
loop_
_entity.id
_entity.type
_entity.pdbx_description
1 polymer ?
#
loop_
_entity_poly.entity_id
_entity_poly.type
_entity_poly.pdbx_seq_one_letter_code
_entity_poly.pdbx_strand_id
1 'polypeptide(L)'
;MNSQSELSLVKKLTAIATFLPAFKEGKGLSSLNQFVDTAYANNWVSGNINWGQWMQTDEAKKLRDEPTALAKASEYDLTCLLTTLIRQDRFWEGSLEGAVDSGLLTAILQRAASLLDEMTSKGNDELNDASVKNDNGISSQ
;
A
#
# COMPACT_ATOMS: atom_id res chain seq x y z
N MET A 1 -3.44 16.86 -5.93
CA MET A 1 -3.54 16.43 -4.51
C MET A 1 -3.07 17.60 -3.66
N ASN A 2 -3.55 17.79 -2.43
CA ASN A 2 -2.98 18.81 -1.54
C ASN A 2 -1.93 18.18 -0.61
N SER A 3 -0.97 18.97 -0.12
CA SER A 3 0.16 18.44 0.66
C SER A 3 -0.26 17.64 1.90
N GLN A 4 -1.43 17.94 2.48
CA GLN A 4 -1.95 17.19 3.63
C GLN A 4 -2.44 15.78 3.25
N SER A 5 -3.10 15.63 2.11
CA SER A 5 -3.54 14.32 1.61
C SER A 5 -2.37 13.41 1.25
N GLU A 6 -1.30 13.96 0.66
CA GLU A 6 -0.08 13.21 0.35
C GLU A 6 0.66 12.79 1.62
N LEU A 7 0.82 13.69 2.59
CA LEU A 7 1.43 13.37 3.88
C LEU A 7 0.64 12.27 4.63
N SER A 8 -0.70 12.30 4.54
CA SER A 8 -1.55 11.25 5.11
C SER A 8 -1.33 9.90 4.43
N LEU A 9 -1.27 9.88 3.10
CA LEU A 9 -1.05 8.67 2.32
C LEU A 9 0.33 8.06 2.54
N VAL A 10 1.39 8.89 2.58
CA VAL A 10 2.75 8.44 2.91
C VAL A 10 2.78 7.79 4.29
N LYS A 11 2.10 8.36 5.29
CA LYS A 11 2.00 7.75 6.63
C LYS A 11 1.29 6.40 6.59
N LYS A 12 0.14 6.30 5.89
CA LYS A 12 -0.60 5.03 5.73
C LYS A 12 0.27 3.95 5.11
N LEU A 13 0.93 4.25 3.99
CA LEU A 13 1.79 3.31 3.28
C LEU A 13 2.99 2.88 4.12
N THR A 14 3.67 3.83 4.78
CA THR A 14 4.82 3.57 5.65
C THR A 14 4.44 2.60 6.77
N ALA A 15 3.27 2.80 7.38
CA ALA A 15 2.81 2.00 8.51
C ALA A 15 2.69 0.50 8.19
N ILE A 16 2.24 0.14 6.98
CA ILE A 16 2.16 -1.27 6.58
C ILE A 16 3.48 -1.76 5.95
N ALA A 17 4.18 -0.93 5.17
CA ALA A 17 5.42 -1.32 4.51
C ALA A 17 6.54 -1.72 5.50
N THR A 18 6.51 -1.20 6.74
CA THR A 18 7.45 -1.59 7.81
C THR A 18 7.43 -3.09 8.15
N PHE A 19 6.33 -3.79 7.85
CA PHE A 19 6.22 -5.23 8.08
C PHE A 19 6.90 -6.06 6.99
N LEU A 20 7.22 -5.47 5.83
CA LEU A 20 7.74 -6.21 4.68
C LEU A 20 8.97 -7.08 4.98
N PRO A 21 9.98 -6.64 5.76
CA PRO A 21 11.12 -7.48 6.11
C PRO A 21 10.70 -8.76 6.87
N ALA A 22 9.84 -8.63 7.88
CA ALA A 22 9.36 -9.78 8.67
C ALA A 22 8.63 -10.79 7.78
N PHE A 23 7.81 -10.31 6.85
CA PHE A 23 7.09 -11.16 5.91
C PHE A 23 8.00 -11.85 4.88
N LYS A 24 9.04 -11.17 4.39
CA LYS A 24 10.07 -11.77 3.51
C LYS A 24 10.93 -12.82 4.22
N GLU A 25 11.17 -12.65 5.52
CA GLU A 25 11.94 -13.59 6.35
C GLU A 25 11.12 -14.80 6.84
N GLY A 26 9.86 -14.95 6.40
CA GLY A 26 8.98 -16.03 6.85
C GLY A 26 8.44 -15.85 8.27
N LYS A 27 8.61 -14.66 8.87
CA LYS A 27 8.11 -14.30 10.21
C LYS A 27 6.74 -13.60 10.15
N GLY A 28 6.05 -13.66 9.01
CA GLY A 28 4.76 -12.98 8.78
C GLY A 28 3.69 -13.39 9.80
N LEU A 29 3.61 -14.67 10.16
CA LEU A 29 2.65 -15.17 11.15
C LEU A 29 2.90 -14.58 12.55
N SER A 30 4.16 -14.49 12.99
CA SER A 30 4.50 -13.93 14.31
C SER A 30 4.19 -12.43 14.42
N SER A 31 4.14 -11.72 13.30
CA SER A 31 3.80 -10.29 13.24
C SER A 31 2.35 -10.01 12.85
N LEU A 32 1.52 -11.04 12.66
CA LEU A 32 0.21 -10.91 12.03
C LEU A 32 -0.77 -10.06 12.85
N ASN A 33 -0.83 -10.27 14.17
CA ASN A 33 -1.71 -9.49 15.04
C ASN A 33 -1.31 -8.00 15.04
N GLN A 34 -0.02 -7.70 15.16
CA GLN A 34 0.48 -6.33 15.13
C GLN A 34 0.21 -5.67 13.76
N PHE A 35 0.31 -6.45 12.67
CA PHE A 35 -0.04 -5.99 11.34
C PHE A 35 -1.53 -5.63 11.24
N VAL A 36 -2.43 -6.48 11.73
CA VAL A 36 -3.88 -6.24 11.74
C VAL A 36 -4.21 -4.97 12.54
N ASP A 37 -3.65 -4.82 13.74
CA ASP A 37 -3.84 -3.61 14.56
C ASP A 37 -3.36 -2.36 13.84
N THR A 38 -2.20 -2.44 13.16
CA THR A 38 -1.66 -1.32 12.39
C THR A 38 -2.53 -0.98 11.18
N ALA A 39 -3.09 -1.98 10.51
CA ALA A 39 -4.01 -1.80 9.40
C ALA A 39 -5.30 -1.07 9.84
N TYR A 40 -5.86 -1.42 11.00
CA TYR A 40 -6.99 -0.69 11.59
C TYR A 40 -6.61 0.75 11.97
N ALA A 41 -5.51 0.93 12.71
CA ALA A 41 -5.07 2.25 13.18
C ALA A 41 -4.79 3.25 12.05
N ASN A 42 -4.43 2.76 10.87
CA ASN A 42 -4.10 3.58 9.69
C ASN A 42 -5.18 3.56 8.61
N ASN A 43 -6.43 3.16 8.92
CA ASN A 43 -7.55 3.18 7.97
C ASN A 43 -7.31 2.37 6.67
N TRP A 44 -6.59 1.25 6.77
CA TRP A 44 -6.50 0.27 5.68
C TRP A 44 -7.71 -0.66 5.63
N VAL A 45 -8.42 -0.81 6.75
CA VAL A 45 -9.69 -1.50 6.82
C VAL A 45 -10.82 -0.47 6.76
N SER A 46 -11.49 -0.39 5.61
CA SER A 46 -12.55 0.60 5.38
C SER A 46 -13.94 0.03 5.65
N GLY A 47 -14.74 0.77 6.42
CA GLY A 47 -16.17 0.50 6.60
C GLY A 47 -17.02 0.78 5.36
N ASN A 48 -16.52 1.60 4.44
CA ASN A 48 -17.26 2.07 3.27
C ASN A 48 -17.19 1.10 2.08
N ILE A 49 -16.40 0.04 2.18
CA ILE A 49 -16.25 -0.97 1.14
C ILE A 49 -17.20 -2.12 1.44
N ASN A 50 -18.08 -2.44 0.49
CA ASN A 50 -18.86 -3.67 0.52
C ASN A 50 -17.96 -4.85 0.11
N TRP A 51 -17.09 -5.25 1.03
CA TRP A 51 -16.04 -6.25 0.79
C TRP A 51 -16.60 -7.59 0.29
N GLY A 52 -17.78 -8.02 0.79
CA GLY A 52 -18.42 -9.26 0.36
C GLY A 52 -18.87 -9.24 -1.09
N GLN A 53 -19.32 -8.09 -1.61
CA GLN A 53 -19.61 -7.93 -3.05
C GLN A 53 -18.33 -7.72 -3.86
N TRP A 54 -17.41 -6.88 -3.35
CA TRP A 54 -16.19 -6.55 -4.07
C TRP A 54 -15.31 -7.78 -4.33
N MET A 55 -15.15 -8.68 -3.36
CA MET A 55 -14.34 -9.89 -3.51
C MET A 55 -14.83 -10.84 -4.62
N GLN A 56 -16.09 -10.71 -5.06
CA GLN A 56 -16.68 -11.52 -6.13
C GLN A 56 -16.40 -10.95 -7.52
N THR A 57 -15.93 -9.70 -7.61
CA THR A 57 -15.60 -9.03 -8.88
C THR A 57 -14.38 -9.66 -9.55
N ASP A 58 -14.29 -9.50 -10.87
CA ASP A 58 -13.13 -9.96 -11.63
C ASP A 58 -11.88 -9.14 -11.30
N GLU A 59 -12.05 -7.86 -10.97
CA GLU A 59 -10.95 -7.01 -10.49
C GLU A 59 -10.33 -7.56 -9.20
N ALA A 60 -11.16 -7.90 -8.20
CA ALA A 60 -10.66 -8.46 -6.94
C ALA A 60 -9.93 -9.80 -7.15
N LYS A 61 -10.50 -10.69 -7.97
CA LYS A 61 -9.87 -11.98 -8.31
C LYS A 61 -8.54 -11.75 -9.03
N LYS A 62 -8.51 -10.84 -10.00
CA LYS A 62 -7.30 -10.50 -10.75
C LYS A 62 -6.22 -9.94 -9.84
N LEU A 63 -6.55 -9.00 -8.96
CA LEU A 63 -5.61 -8.44 -7.99
C LEU A 63 -5.07 -9.47 -7.00
N ARG A 64 -5.88 -10.49 -6.65
CA ARG A 64 -5.48 -11.59 -5.76
C ARG A 64 -4.60 -12.62 -6.48
N ASP A 65 -4.97 -12.99 -7.70
CA ASP A 65 -4.44 -14.17 -8.40
C ASP A 65 -3.34 -13.83 -9.42
N GLU A 66 -3.24 -12.57 -9.87
CA GLU A 66 -2.23 -12.12 -10.84
C GLU A 66 -1.20 -11.17 -10.19
N PRO A 67 0.05 -11.62 -9.95
CA PRO A 67 1.09 -10.78 -9.36
C PRO A 67 1.38 -9.49 -10.14
N THR A 68 1.26 -9.54 -11.48
CA THR A 68 1.48 -8.38 -12.35
C THR A 68 0.37 -7.33 -12.25
N ALA A 69 -0.86 -7.74 -11.93
CA ALA A 69 -1.96 -6.83 -11.66
C ALA A 69 -1.76 -6.16 -10.30
N LEU A 70 -1.43 -6.94 -9.27
CA LEU A 70 -1.14 -6.43 -7.92
C LEU A 70 0.04 -5.44 -7.91
N ALA A 71 1.08 -5.71 -8.70
CA ALA A 71 2.23 -4.81 -8.83
C ALA A 71 1.88 -3.41 -9.38
N LYS A 72 0.70 -3.25 -9.99
CA LYS A 72 0.18 -1.98 -10.52
C LYS A 72 -0.98 -1.42 -9.71
N ALA A 73 -1.37 -2.09 -8.62
CA ALA A 73 -2.52 -1.73 -7.80
C ALA A 73 -2.38 -0.31 -7.22
N SER A 74 -3.49 0.40 -7.15
CA SER A 74 -3.59 1.72 -6.51
C SER A 74 -3.72 1.59 -4.99
N GLU A 75 -3.64 2.72 -4.25
CA GLU A 75 -3.97 2.73 -2.81
C GLU A 75 -5.37 2.17 -2.53
N TYR A 76 -6.34 2.53 -3.39
CA TYR A 76 -7.71 2.06 -3.24
C TYR A 76 -7.80 0.54 -3.37
N ASP A 77 -7.11 -0.04 -4.34
CA ASP A 77 -7.06 -1.49 -4.55
C ASP A 77 -6.44 -2.22 -3.37
N LEU A 78 -5.34 -1.69 -2.82
CA LEU A 78 -4.74 -2.23 -1.61
C LEU A 78 -5.69 -2.12 -0.40
N THR A 79 -6.43 -1.02 -0.28
CA THR A 79 -7.44 -0.83 0.77
C THR A 79 -8.57 -1.86 0.63
N CYS A 80 -9.03 -2.13 -0.59
CA CYS A 80 -10.04 -3.16 -0.87
C CYS A 80 -9.54 -4.57 -0.51
N LEU A 81 -8.31 -4.92 -0.93
CA LEU A 81 -7.70 -6.21 -0.62
C LEU A 81 -7.55 -6.40 0.89
N LEU A 82 -6.93 -5.44 1.59
CA LEU A 82 -6.70 -5.51 3.03
C LEU A 82 -8.02 -5.54 3.82
N THR A 83 -9.00 -4.73 3.42
CA THR A 83 -10.34 -4.78 4.02
C THR A 83 -10.95 -6.16 3.87
N THR A 84 -10.84 -6.76 2.68
CA THR A 84 -11.41 -8.09 2.39
C THR A 84 -10.71 -9.16 3.22
N LEU A 85 -9.39 -9.24 3.17
CA LEU A 85 -8.61 -10.27 3.86
C LEU A 85 -8.82 -10.23 5.39
N ILE A 86 -8.71 -9.03 5.99
CA ILE A 86 -8.81 -8.86 7.45
C ILE A 86 -10.25 -9.09 7.93
N ARG A 87 -11.26 -8.68 7.17
CA ARG A 87 -12.66 -8.90 7.57
C ARG A 87 -13.10 -10.34 7.35
N GLN A 88 -12.61 -11.00 6.28
CA GLN A 88 -12.91 -12.40 5.99
C GLN A 88 -12.37 -13.34 7.08
N ASP A 89 -11.20 -13.05 7.63
CA ASP A 89 -10.57 -13.82 8.71
C ASP A 89 -11.47 -13.98 9.95
N ARG A 90 -12.33 -12.98 10.22
CA ARG A 90 -13.32 -13.05 11.32
C ARG A 90 -14.43 -14.08 11.11
N PHE A 91 -14.62 -14.53 9.88
CA PHE A 91 -15.67 -15.49 9.49
C PHE A 91 -15.08 -16.86 9.14
N TRP A 92 -13.82 -16.90 8.71
CA TRP A 92 -13.14 -18.09 8.21
C TRP A 92 -11.74 -18.13 8.82
N GLU A 93 -11.60 -18.96 9.85
CA GLU A 93 -10.33 -19.17 10.56
C GLU A 93 -9.21 -19.56 9.57
N GLY A 94 -8.06 -18.92 9.69
CA GLY A 94 -6.89 -19.17 8.85
C GLY A 94 -6.92 -18.51 7.47
N SER A 95 -7.90 -17.65 7.17
CA SER A 95 -7.92 -16.94 5.88
C SER A 95 -6.74 -15.99 5.73
N LEU A 96 -6.40 -15.26 6.79
CA LEU A 96 -5.28 -14.33 6.77
C LEU A 96 -3.95 -15.06 6.85
N GLU A 97 -3.86 -16.17 7.59
CA GLU A 97 -2.70 -17.06 7.60
C GLU A 97 -2.42 -17.63 6.21
N GLY A 98 -3.46 -18.10 5.49
CA GLY A 98 -3.34 -18.54 4.11
C GLY A 98 -2.85 -17.43 3.15
N ALA A 99 -3.18 -16.16 3.43
CA ALA A 99 -2.64 -15.03 2.68
C ALA A 99 -1.15 -14.76 2.99
N VAL A 100 -0.67 -15.13 4.18
CA VAL A 100 0.77 -15.14 4.50
C VAL A 100 1.45 -16.27 3.74
N ASP A 101 0.93 -17.48 3.85
CA ASP A 101 1.53 -18.70 3.28
C ASP A 101 1.60 -18.67 1.75
N SER A 102 0.56 -18.16 1.09
CA SER A 102 0.54 -17.96 -0.37
C SER A 102 1.44 -16.82 -0.85
N GLY A 103 1.96 -15.99 0.06
CA GLY A 103 2.75 -14.81 -0.27
C GLY A 103 1.92 -13.60 -0.74
N LEU A 104 0.59 -13.69 -0.77
CA LEU A 104 -0.29 -12.59 -1.15
C LEU A 104 -0.07 -11.36 -0.25
N LEU A 105 -0.01 -11.55 1.07
CA LEU A 105 0.18 -10.44 2.01
C LEU A 105 1.57 -9.81 1.81
N THR A 106 2.59 -10.62 1.55
CA THR A 106 3.93 -10.13 1.18
C THR A 106 3.91 -9.29 -0.10
N ALA A 107 3.16 -9.71 -1.13
CA ALA A 107 3.04 -8.97 -2.38
C ALA A 107 2.30 -7.62 -2.20
N ILE A 108 1.27 -7.58 -1.34
CA ILE A 108 0.59 -6.33 -0.95
C ILE A 108 1.58 -5.37 -0.28
N LEU A 109 2.40 -5.87 0.66
CA LEU A 109 3.41 -5.05 1.35
C LEU A 109 4.49 -4.54 0.40
N GLN A 110 4.90 -5.36 -0.58
CA GLN A 110 5.81 -4.92 -1.63
C GLN A 110 5.22 -3.80 -2.46
N ARG A 111 3.94 -3.91 -2.86
CA ARG A 111 3.28 -2.85 -3.62
C ARG A 111 3.16 -1.55 -2.81
N ALA A 112 2.85 -1.65 -1.51
CA ALA A 112 2.82 -0.49 -0.63
C ALA A 112 4.19 0.22 -0.56
N ALA A 113 5.29 -0.54 -0.52
CA ALA A 113 6.63 0.02 -0.59
C ALA A 113 6.91 0.70 -1.94
N SER A 114 6.53 0.10 -3.07
CA SER A 114 6.70 0.73 -4.39
C SER A 114 5.92 2.04 -4.52
N LEU A 115 4.70 2.12 -3.96
CA LEU A 115 3.93 3.37 -3.94
C LEU A 115 4.63 4.49 -3.13
N LEU A 116 5.34 4.15 -2.06
CA LEU A 116 6.15 5.12 -1.31
C LEU A 116 7.34 5.63 -2.14
N ASP A 117 8.04 4.73 -2.81
CA ASP A 117 9.18 5.08 -3.65
C ASP A 117 8.74 6.00 -4.81
N GLU A 118 7.58 5.71 -5.42
CA GLU A 118 6.97 6.54 -6.46
C GLU A 118 6.62 7.95 -5.94
N MET A 119 6.11 8.08 -4.72
CA MET A 119 5.76 9.38 -4.11
C MET A 119 6.99 10.20 -3.72
N THR A 120 8.02 9.54 -3.22
CA THR A 120 9.28 10.21 -2.82
C THR A 120 10.12 10.62 -4.04
N SER A 121 10.08 9.83 -5.11
CA SER A 121 10.79 10.16 -6.35
C SER A 121 10.17 11.36 -7.07
N LYS A 122 8.84 11.46 -7.12
CA LYS A 122 8.13 12.61 -7.73
C LYS A 122 8.44 13.94 -7.05
N GLY A 123 8.70 13.94 -5.74
CA GLY A 123 9.08 15.16 -5.01
C GLY A 123 10.47 15.71 -5.39
N ASN A 124 11.39 14.85 -5.84
CA ASN A 124 12.74 15.26 -6.25
C ASN A 124 12.76 15.86 -7.66
N ASP A 125 11.89 15.38 -8.55
CA ASP A 125 11.80 15.88 -9.93
C ASP A 125 11.18 17.30 -9.99
N GLU A 126 10.18 17.60 -9.15
CA GLU A 126 9.55 18.94 -9.07
C GLU A 126 10.48 20.00 -8.44
N LEU A 127 11.33 19.61 -7.48
CA LEU A 127 12.36 20.50 -6.91
C LEU A 127 13.47 20.81 -7.91
N ASN A 128 13.83 19.86 -8.78
CA ASN A 128 14.87 20.07 -9.79
C ASN A 128 14.41 21.02 -10.93
N ASP A 129 13.15 20.99 -11.36
CA ASP A 129 12.62 21.95 -12.36
C ASP A 129 12.52 23.39 -11.82
N ALA A 130 12.26 23.54 -10.51
CA ALA A 130 12.17 24.85 -9.86
C ALA A 130 13.54 25.54 -9.71
N SER A 131 14.63 24.78 -9.53
CA SER A 131 15.98 25.33 -9.39
C SER A 131 16.62 25.78 -10.72
N VAL A 132 16.18 25.26 -11.87
CA VAL A 132 16.76 25.61 -13.20
C VAL A 132 16.32 27.00 -13.68
N LYS A 133 15.26 27.60 -13.11
CA LYS A 133 14.69 28.88 -13.59
C LYS A 133 15.29 30.14 -12.97
N ASN A 134 16.33 30.04 -12.13
CA ASN A 134 16.88 31.20 -11.40
C ASN A 134 18.34 31.56 -11.76
N ASP A 135 18.78 31.24 -12.97
CA ASP A 135 19.98 31.81 -13.59
C ASP A 135 19.59 32.48 -14.91
N ASN A 136 19.10 33.72 -14.83
CA ASN A 136 19.11 34.60 -16.00
C ASN A 136 19.45 36.04 -15.61
N GLY A 137 20.74 36.35 -15.73
CA GLY A 137 21.16 37.60 -16.34
C GLY A 137 21.36 38.80 -15.42
N ILE A 138 22.35 38.73 -14.52
CA ILE A 138 23.17 39.91 -14.23
C ILE A 138 24.50 39.73 -14.96
N SER A 139 24.52 40.11 -16.23
CA SER A 139 25.77 40.35 -16.94
C SER A 139 25.89 41.85 -17.15
N SER A 140 26.85 42.43 -16.43
CA SER A 140 27.30 43.80 -16.53
C SER A 140 27.81 44.13 -17.93
N GLN A 141 27.48 45.32 -18.44
CA GLN A 141 28.41 46.32 -18.99
C GLN A 141 27.68 47.60 -19.37
#